data_AF-A0A954Q6P8-F1
#
_entry.id   AF-A0A954Q6P8-F1
#
_cell.length_a   1.000
_cell.length_b   1.000
_cell.length_c   1.000
_cell.angle_alpha   90.00
_cell.angle_beta   90.00
_cell.angle_gamma   90.00
#
_symmetry.space_group_name_H-M   'P 1'
#
loop_
_entity.id
_entity.type
_entity.pdbx_description
1 polymer ?
#
loop_
_entity_poly.entity_id
_entity_poly.type
_entity_poly.pdbx_seq_one_letter_code
_entity_poly.pdbx_strand_id
1 'polypeptide(L)'
;MAHGPNQPFRVQLKQPEDGTPGGRSVALVDSVTGKLRGVQDSRSVTGGPWINQYVDAIHTGEIGGWPLRLAYAMARIAISVQSFTGVALWILRRKKTQPDTDTSSRS
;
A
#
# COMPACT_ATOMS: atom_id res chain seq x y z
N MET A 1 8.67 23.01 -8.16
CA MET A 1 7.29 23.43 -8.49
C MET A 1 7.13 24.85 -7.96
N ALA A 2 6.92 25.84 -8.84
CA ALA A 2 6.90 27.25 -8.46
C ALA A 2 5.52 27.67 -7.92
N HIS A 3 5.48 28.28 -6.74
CA HIS A 3 4.29 28.89 -6.16
C HIS A 3 4.06 30.25 -6.80
N GLY A 4 3.12 30.34 -7.75
CA GLY A 4 2.70 31.64 -8.30
C GLY A 4 1.95 32.46 -7.24
N PRO A 5 1.96 33.80 -7.31
CA PRO A 5 1.43 34.72 -6.28
C PRO A 5 -0.09 34.63 -6.02
N ASN A 6 -0.79 33.68 -6.65
CA ASN A 6 -2.25 33.55 -6.60
C ASN A 6 -2.72 32.09 -6.45
N GLN A 7 -1.86 31.21 -5.95
CA GLN A 7 -2.27 29.84 -5.62
C GLN A 7 -2.94 29.81 -4.24
N PRO A 8 -4.13 29.20 -4.12
CA PRO A 8 -4.79 29.06 -2.82
C PRO A 8 -4.04 28.07 -1.92
N PHE A 9 -3.99 28.36 -0.64
CA PHE A 9 -3.55 27.41 0.38
C PHE A 9 -4.55 26.27 0.50
N ARG A 10 -4.03 25.04 0.55
CA ARG A 10 -4.81 23.84 0.82
C ARG A 10 -4.76 23.54 2.31
N VAL A 11 -5.92 23.59 2.95
CA VAL A 11 -6.09 23.14 4.33
C VAL A 11 -6.77 21.78 4.29
N GLN A 12 -6.04 20.76 4.73
CA GLN A 12 -6.57 19.40 4.81
C GLN A 12 -7.37 19.27 6.10
N LEU A 13 -8.60 18.79 5.97
CA LEU A 13 -9.58 18.66 7.04
C LEU A 13 -9.97 17.19 7.17
N LYS A 14 -10.13 16.76 8.42
CA LYS A 14 -10.50 15.38 8.76
C LYS A 14 -11.95 15.35 9.26
N GLN A 15 -12.75 14.49 8.65
CA GLN A 15 -14.09 14.17 9.15
C GLN A 15 -14.03 12.98 10.12
N PRO A 16 -15.00 12.83 11.06
CA PRO A 16 -14.99 11.75 12.05
C PRO A 16 -14.94 10.34 11.46
N GLU A 17 -15.55 10.16 10.29
CA GLU A 17 -15.59 8.90 9.54
C GLU A 17 -14.37 8.66 8.63
N ASP A 18 -13.45 9.62 8.51
CA ASP A 18 -12.21 9.43 7.76
C ASP A 18 -11.28 8.47 8.51
N GLY A 19 -11.09 7.26 7.98
CA GLY A 19 -10.17 6.26 8.51
C GLY A 19 -8.68 6.59 8.33
N THR A 20 -8.37 7.62 7.54
CA THR A 20 -6.99 8.08 7.30
C THR A 20 -6.59 9.20 8.27
N PRO A 21 -5.31 9.26 8.72
CA PRO A 21 -4.86 10.29 9.67
C PRO A 21 -4.96 11.72 9.12
N GLY A 22 -4.77 11.90 7.80
CA GLY A 22 -4.71 13.21 7.15
C GLY A 22 -6.06 13.84 6.81
N GLY A 23 -7.15 13.08 6.88
CA GLY A 23 -8.46 13.54 6.41
C GLY A 23 -8.54 13.64 4.89
N ARG A 24 -9.75 13.53 4.35
CA ARG A 24 -9.98 13.49 2.90
C ARG A 24 -10.61 14.78 2.36
N SER A 25 -10.97 15.70 3.25
CA SER A 25 -11.63 16.96 2.89
C SER A 25 -10.60 18.07 2.74
N VAL A 26 -10.80 18.98 1.79
CA VAL A 26 -9.84 20.06 1.50
C VAL A 26 -10.57 21.39 1.36
N ALA A 27 -10.18 22.38 2.17
CA ALA A 27 -10.57 23.77 1.98
C ALA A 27 -9.48 24.52 1.22
N LEU A 28 -9.88 25.26 0.19
CA LEU A 28 -9.01 26.15 -0.59
C LEU A 28 -9.18 27.57 -0.10
N VAL A 29 -8.12 28.12 0.51
CA VAL A 29 -8.11 29.47 1.07
C VAL A 29 -7.25 30.37 0.18
N ASP A 30 -7.80 31.50 -0.25
CA ASP A 30 -7.07 32.50 -1.00
C ASP A 30 -5.88 33.03 -0.19
N SER A 31 -4.69 33.00 -0.78
CA SER A 31 -3.44 33.30 -0.09
C SER A 31 -3.22 34.78 0.20
N VAL A 32 -3.96 35.68 -0.46
CA VAL A 32 -3.83 37.13 -0.33
C VAL A 32 -4.94 37.72 0.54
N THR A 33 -6.16 37.22 0.36
CA THR A 33 -7.36 37.76 1.03
C THR A 33 -7.83 36.91 2.20
N GLY A 34 -7.32 35.69 2.37
CA GLY A 34 -7.78 34.74 3.38
C GLY A 34 -9.22 34.24 3.15
N LYS A 35 -9.84 34.57 2.02
CA LYS A 35 -11.21 34.15 1.72
C LYS A 35 -11.26 32.68 1.30
N LEU A 36 -12.30 31.99 1.72
CA LEU A 36 -12.57 30.62 1.29
C LEU A 36 -13.00 30.64 -0.19
N ARG A 37 -12.22 29.99 -1.05
CA ARG A 37 -12.45 29.94 -2.50
C ARG A 37 -13.20 28.68 -2.94
N GLY A 38 -13.16 27.63 -2.12
CA GLY A 38 -13.90 26.40 -2.36
C GLY A 38 -13.65 25.34 -1.29
N VAL A 39 -14.59 24.41 -1.15
CA VAL A 39 -14.50 23.26 -0.25
C VAL A 39 -14.71 22.00 -1.09
N GLN A 40 -13.77 21.07 -0.99
CA GLN A 40 -13.91 19.72 -1.48
C GLN A 40 -14.24 18.84 -0.29
N ASP A 41 -15.52 18.51 -0.14
CA ASP A 41 -16.02 17.63 0.93
C ASP A 41 -15.99 16.18 0.44
N SER A 42 -15.36 15.31 1.21
CA SER A 42 -15.21 13.88 0.94
C SER A 42 -16.54 13.16 0.74
N ARG A 43 -17.62 13.63 1.38
CA ARG A 43 -18.98 13.06 1.30
C ARG A 43 -19.71 13.40 0.01
N SER A 44 -19.36 14.51 -0.64
CA SER A 44 -20.05 15.02 -1.83
C SER A 44 -19.26 14.83 -3.12
N VAL A 45 -18.09 14.18 -3.05
CA VAL A 45 -17.22 13.97 -4.20
C VAL A 45 -17.88 13.06 -5.21
N THR A 46 -18.18 13.60 -6.39
CA THR A 46 -18.63 12.88 -7.58
C THR A 46 -17.64 13.11 -8.73
N GLY A 47 -17.42 12.10 -9.56
CA GLY A 47 -16.50 12.17 -10.72
C GLY A 47 -15.02 11.88 -10.40
N GLY A 48 -14.10 12.60 -11.04
CA GLY A 48 -12.65 12.30 -10.99
C GLY A 48 -12.02 12.15 -9.58
N PRO A 49 -12.35 12.98 -8.58
CA PRO A 49 -11.76 12.85 -7.25
C PRO A 49 -12.36 11.68 -6.43
N TRP A 50 -13.51 11.11 -6.84
CA TRP A 50 -14.04 9.88 -6.25
C TRP A 50 -13.18 8.68 -6.67
N ILE A 51 -12.74 8.63 -7.93
CA ILE A 51 -11.84 7.59 -8.43
C ILE A 51 -10.52 7.62 -7.66
N ASN A 52 -9.95 8.80 -7.43
CA ASN A 52 -8.72 8.93 -6.64
C ASN A 52 -8.89 8.44 -5.19
N GLN A 53 -10.01 8.79 -4.53
CA GLN A 53 -10.29 8.24 -3.19
C GLN A 53 -10.46 6.73 -3.20
N TYR A 54 -11.06 6.17 -4.25
CA TYR A 54 -11.23 4.73 -4.40
C TYR A 54 -9.89 4.03 -4.63
N VAL A 55 -9.02 4.58 -5.48
CA VAL A 55 -7.65 4.11 -5.70
C VAL A 55 -6.83 4.18 -4.43
N ASP A 56 -6.92 5.29 -3.68
CA ASP A 56 -6.25 5.43 -2.38
C ASP A 56 -6.72 4.35 -1.39
N ALA A 57 -8.02 4.05 -1.36
CA ALA A 57 -8.58 3.01 -0.49
C ALA A 57 -8.13 1.59 -0.89
N ILE A 58 -7.97 1.32 -2.20
CA ILE A 58 -7.33 0.09 -2.68
C ILE A 58 -5.88 0.05 -2.20
N HIS A 59 -5.15 1.15 -2.37
CA HIS A 59 -3.72 1.20 -2.13
C HIS A 59 -3.36 1.08 -0.64
N THR A 60 -4.17 1.66 0.24
CA THR A 60 -4.04 1.55 1.70
C THR A 60 -4.61 0.23 2.26
N GLY A 61 -5.25 -0.59 1.42
CA GLY A 61 -5.88 -1.83 1.86
C GLY A 61 -7.04 -1.59 2.84
N GLU A 62 -7.76 -0.49 2.67
CA GLU A 62 -8.96 -0.16 3.45
C GLU A 62 -10.21 -0.84 2.90
N ILE A 63 -10.16 -1.25 1.62
CA ILE A 63 -11.21 -2.07 1.02
C ILE A 63 -11.33 -3.42 1.74
N GLY A 64 -12.56 -3.79 2.08
CA GLY A 64 -12.87 -5.07 2.73
C GLY A 64 -12.53 -5.14 4.21
N GLY A 65 -11.98 -4.08 4.82
CA GLY A 65 -11.77 -3.99 6.26
C GLY A 65 -10.78 -5.02 6.84
N TRP A 66 -10.96 -5.36 8.11
CA TRP A 66 -10.05 -6.28 8.83
C TRP A 66 -10.01 -7.72 8.27
N PRO A 67 -11.10 -8.32 7.74
CA PRO A 67 -11.05 -9.70 7.22
C PRO A 67 -10.12 -9.81 6.01
N LEU A 68 -10.19 -8.85 5.08
CA LEU A 68 -9.34 -8.87 3.89
C LEU A 68 -7.88 -8.60 4.24
N ARG A 69 -7.61 -7.70 5.19
CA ARG A 69 -6.27 -7.47 5.74
C ARG A 69 -5.67 -8.74 6.35
N LEU A 70 -6.48 -9.51 7.09
CA LEU A 70 -6.06 -10.79 7.65
C LEU A 70 -5.75 -11.81 6.55
N ALA A 71 -6.61 -11.93 5.53
CA ALA A 71 -6.37 -12.81 4.39
C ALA A 71 -5.06 -12.46 3.66
N TYR A 72 -4.79 -11.17 3.43
CA TYR A 72 -3.52 -10.72 2.85
C TYR A 72 -2.32 -11.02 3.75
N ALA A 73 -2.43 -10.83 5.06
CA ALA A 73 -1.37 -11.18 6.00
C ALA A 73 -1.03 -12.67 5.93
N MET A 74 -2.05 -13.54 5.92
CA MET A 74 -1.86 -14.98 5.77
C MET A 74 -1.24 -15.35 4.43
N ALA A 75 -1.68 -14.74 3.32
CA ALA A 75 -1.13 -14.98 2.00
C ALA A 75 0.37 -14.61 1.93
N ARG A 76 0.78 -13.49 2.53
CA ARG A 76 2.19 -13.06 2.57
C ARG A 76 3.06 -14.04 3.36
N ILE A 77 2.55 -14.57 4.47
CA ILE A 77 3.24 -15.59 5.26
C ILE A 77 3.37 -16.88 4.43
N ALA A 78 2.28 -17.32 3.80
CA ALA A 78 2.28 -18.54 2.98
C ALA A 78 3.32 -18.47 1.85
N ILE A 79 3.37 -17.35 1.11
CA ILE A 79 4.36 -17.14 0.03
C ILE A 79 5.79 -17.17 0.59
N SER A 80 6.04 -16.50 1.72
CA SER A 80 7.36 -16.48 2.35
C SER A 80 7.80 -17.90 2.75
N VAL A 81 6.92 -18.66 3.41
CA VAL A 81 7.17 -20.04 3.81
C VAL A 81 7.42 -20.93 2.58
N GLN A 82 6.63 -20.77 1.52
CA GLN A 82 6.82 -21.51 0.25
C GLN A 82 8.21 -21.25 -0.35
N SER A 83 8.66 -19.99 -0.35
CA SER A 83 10.00 -19.63 -0.86
C SER A 83 11.11 -20.29 -0.05
N PHE A 84 11.06 -20.22 1.28
CA PHE A 84 12.09 -20.83 2.13
C PHE A 84 12.09 -22.35 2.06
N THR A 85 10.91 -22.98 2.09
CA THR A 85 10.80 -24.44 2.01
C THR A 85 11.25 -24.98 0.66
N GLY A 86 10.93 -24.29 -0.45
CA GLY A 86 11.42 -24.66 -1.78
C GLY A 86 12.95 -24.67 -1.87
N VAL A 87 13.59 -23.61 -1.35
CA VAL A 87 15.06 -23.53 -1.30
C VAL A 87 15.65 -24.61 -0.39
N ALA A 88 15.07 -24.81 0.80
CA ALA A 88 15.54 -25.82 1.75
C ALA A 88 15.46 -27.24 1.15
N LEU A 89 14.33 -27.59 0.52
CA LEU A 89 14.15 -28.87 -0.16
C LEU A 89 15.12 -29.05 -1.33
N TRP A 90 15.40 -28.00 -2.10
CA TRP A 90 16.38 -28.05 -3.18
C TRP A 90 17.79 -28.36 -2.67
N ILE A 91 18.22 -27.71 -1.59
CA ILE A 91 19.53 -27.97 -0.94
C ILE A 91 19.58 -29.41 -0.42
N LEU A 92 18.53 -29.86 0.29
CA LEU A 92 18.47 -31.22 0.85
C LEU A 92 18.52 -32.30 -0.23
N ARG A 93 17.85 -32.08 -1.37
CA ARG A 93 17.88 -33.00 -2.52
C ARG A 93 19.29 -33.08 -3.12
N ARG A 94 19.97 -31.94 -3.31
CA ARG A 94 21.36 -31.95 -3.83
C ARG A 94 22.32 -32.74 -2.94
N LYS A 95 22.19 -32.62 -1.61
CA LYS A 95 23.04 -33.38 -0.67
C LYS A 95 22.82 -34.90 -0.74
N LYS A 96 21.60 -35.35 -1.04
CA LYS A 96 21.29 -36.78 -1.19
C LYS A 96 21.70 -37.37 -2.54
N THR A 97 21.91 -36.53 -3.55
CA THR A 97 22.29 -36.97 -4.91
C THR A 97 23.80 -36.92 -5.16
N GLN A 98 24.61 -36.52 -4.17
CA GLN A 98 26.06 -36.70 -4.26
C GLN A 98 26.33 -38.22 -4.26
N PRO A 99 26.77 -38.82 -5.38
CA PRO A 99 27.17 -40.22 -5.38
C PRO A 99 28.46 -40.30 -4.56
N ASP A 100 28.57 -41.32 -3.70
CA ASP A 100 29.84 -41.70 -3.07
C ASP A 100 30.87 -41.97 -4.19
N THR A 101 31.55 -40.91 -4.60
CA THR A 101 32.64 -40.93 -5.57
C THR A 101 33.92 -41.06 -4.76
N ASP A 102 33.99 -42.10 -3.93
CA ASP A 102 35.14 -42.37 -3.10
C ASP A 102 35.26 -43.87 -2.87
N THR A 103 35.59 -44.65 -3.92
CA THR A 103 36.13 -46.02 -3.74
C THR A 103 36.79 -46.68 -4.96
N SER A 104 36.98 -46.02 -6.11
CA SER A 104 37.57 -46.67 -7.31
C SER A 104 39.03 -46.31 -7.64
N SER A 105 39.83 -45.78 -6.69
CA SER A 105 41.25 -45.44 -6.95
C SER A 105 42.29 -46.29 -6.20
N ARG A 106 41.91 -47.47 -5.69
CA ARG A 106 42.85 -48.48 -5.19
C ARG A 106 42.82 -49.73 -6.07
N SER A 107 43.61 -49.70 -7.14
CA SER A 107 44.10 -50.87 -7.88
C SER A 107 45.58 -50.68 -8.15
#